data_AF-C0GHH7-F1
#
_entry.id   AF-C0GHH7-F1
#
_cell.length_a   1.000
_cell.length_b   1.000
_cell.length_c   1.000
_cell.angle_alpha   90.00
_cell.angle_beta   90.00
_cell.angle_gamma   90.00
#
_symmetry.space_group_name_H-M   'P 1'
#
loop_
_entity.id
_entity.type
_entity.pdbx_description
1 polymer ?
#
loop_
_entity_poly.entity_id
_entity_poly.type
_entity_poly.pdbx_seq_one_letter_code
_entity_poly.pdbx_strand_id
1 'polypeptide(L)'
;MTVLNLISFYVLGLAQILYLDWASVLIFGYRFATTLEAVIGQIGQLFFAAVVGVVFAYLLPATTSRYYLFKGWVYGLVVWFGSYAITLLYNVTPLIPIKADTVISNIVTASVYGLMLAWSLKKLSFRQKVN
;
A
#
# COMPACT_ATOMS: atom_id res chain seq x y z
N MET A 1 4.28 -4.93 5.57
CA MET A 1 5.28 -4.16 6.31
C MET A 1 6.20 -3.52 5.30
N THR A 2 6.23 -2.20 5.27
CA THR A 2 7.27 -1.45 4.57
C THR A 2 8.23 -0.89 5.60
N VAL A 3 9.52 -0.79 5.26
CA VAL A 3 10.55 -0.21 6.16
C VAL A 3 10.13 1.19 6.62
N LEU A 4 9.51 1.97 5.72
CA LEU A 4 8.97 3.29 6.02
C LEU A 4 7.83 3.28 7.05
N ASN A 5 6.97 2.27 7.03
CA ASN A 5 5.89 2.13 8.01
C ASN A 5 6.44 1.76 9.39
N LEU A 6 7.48 0.92 9.46
CA LEU A 6 8.16 0.60 10.71
C LEU A 6 8.91 1.79 11.29
N ILE A 7 9.62 2.55 10.47
CA ILE A 7 10.28 3.79 10.90
C ILE A 7 9.23 4.81 11.37
N SER A 8 8.13 4.96 10.63
CA SER A 8 7.05 5.86 11.03
C SER A 8 6.42 5.46 12.36
N PHE A 9 6.26 4.16 12.62
CA PHE A 9 5.62 3.65 13.83
C PHE A 9 6.58 3.67 15.04
N TYR A 10 7.75 3.05 14.94
CA TYR A 10 8.67 2.84 16.07
C TYR A 10 9.64 3.99 16.31
N VAL A 11 10.03 4.73 15.28
CA VAL A 11 11.06 5.78 15.39
C VAL A 11 10.43 7.16 15.45
N LEU A 12 9.39 7.40 14.66
CA LEU A 12 8.77 8.72 14.54
C LEU A 12 7.46 8.86 15.32
N GLY A 13 6.83 7.77 15.77
CA GLY A 13 5.53 7.78 16.44
C GLY A 13 4.38 8.35 15.58
N LEU A 14 4.57 8.44 14.26
CA LEU A 14 3.65 9.07 13.31
C LEU A 14 2.59 8.09 12.77
N ALA A 15 2.83 6.79 12.84
CA ALA A 15 1.84 5.79 12.44
C ALA A 15 1.33 5.07 13.69
N GLN A 16 0.01 4.99 13.86
CA GLN A 16 -0.61 4.23 14.96
C GLN A 16 -1.27 2.93 14.48
N ILE A 17 -1.38 2.75 13.16
CA ILE A 17 -1.92 1.56 12.50
C ILE A 17 -0.86 1.09 11.51
N LEU A 18 -0.32 -0.12 11.71
CA LEU A 18 0.59 -0.72 10.76
C LEU A 18 -0.21 -1.21 9.54
N TYR A 19 0.41 -1.29 8.37
CA TYR A 19 -0.25 -1.94 7.21
C TYR A 19 -0.60 -3.40 7.49
N LEU A 20 0.14 -4.04 8.41
CA LEU A 20 -0.16 -5.37 8.91
C LEU A 20 -1.41 -5.39 9.80
N ASP A 21 -1.61 -4.37 10.65
CA ASP A 21 -2.86 -4.23 11.41
C ASP A 21 -4.05 -4.09 10.46
N TRP A 22 -3.88 -3.26 9.42
CA TRP A 22 -4.90 -3.07 8.40
C TRP A 22 -5.31 -4.40 7.74
N ALA A 23 -4.34 -5.19 7.29
CA ALA A 23 -4.61 -6.48 6.68
C ALA A 23 -5.16 -7.51 7.69
N SER A 24 -4.65 -7.52 8.92
CA SER A 24 -5.13 -8.41 9.98
C SER A 24 -6.59 -8.14 10.32
N VAL A 25 -6.99 -6.87 10.42
CA VAL A 25 -8.39 -6.52 10.69
C VAL A 25 -9.31 -6.95 9.54
N LEU A 26 -8.88 -6.84 8.29
CA LEU A 26 -9.69 -7.29 7.15
C LEU A 26 -9.80 -8.82 7.05
N ILE A 27 -8.81 -9.56 7.56
CA ILE A 27 -8.80 -11.03 7.54
C ILE A 27 -9.52 -11.62 8.75
N PHE A 28 -9.20 -11.11 9.95
CA PHE A 28 -9.62 -11.69 11.23
C PHE A 28 -10.75 -10.89 11.91
N GLY A 29 -10.99 -9.65 11.51
CA GLY A 29 -11.94 -8.75 12.18
C GLY A 29 -11.37 -8.01 13.39
N TYR A 30 -10.12 -8.31 13.79
CA TYR A 30 -9.42 -7.65 14.90
C TYR A 30 -7.92 -7.50 14.58
N ARG A 31 -7.20 -6.72 15.40
CA ARG A 31 -5.75 -6.54 15.25
C ARG A 31 -5.02 -7.79 15.70
N PHE A 32 -3.91 -8.13 15.06
CA PHE A 32 -3.15 -9.32 15.44
C PHE A 32 -2.73 -9.27 16.92
N ALA A 33 -2.91 -10.38 17.62
CA ALA A 33 -2.51 -10.57 19.01
C ALA A 33 -1.32 -11.54 19.12
N THR A 34 -1.12 -12.39 18.11
CA THR A 34 -0.03 -13.39 18.10
C THR A 34 0.94 -13.18 16.93
N THR A 35 2.16 -13.72 17.06
CA THR A 35 3.15 -13.70 15.99
C THR A 35 2.66 -14.39 14.71
N LEU A 36 1.86 -15.46 14.85
CA LEU A 36 1.30 -16.17 13.71
C LEU A 36 0.28 -15.29 12.96
N GLU A 37 -0.63 -14.65 13.68
CA GLU A 37 -1.58 -13.70 13.10
C GLU A 37 -0.85 -12.53 12.43
N ALA A 38 0.25 -12.06 13.01
CA ALA A 38 1.09 -11.05 12.39
C ALA A 38 1.63 -11.54 11.04
N VAL A 39 2.22 -12.73 10.97
CA VAL A 39 2.71 -13.32 9.71
C VAL A 39 1.59 -13.43 8.67
N ILE A 40 0.40 -13.87 9.07
CA ILE A 40 -0.74 -13.98 8.15
C ILE A 40 -1.20 -12.60 7.65
N GLY A 41 -1.34 -11.61 8.55
CA GLY A 41 -1.63 -10.23 8.18
C GLY A 41 -0.57 -9.67 7.22
N GLN A 42 0.70 -10.03 7.42
CA GLN A 42 1.78 -9.61 6.55
C GLN A 42 1.66 -10.20 5.14
N ILE A 43 1.33 -11.49 5.04
CA ILE A 43 1.07 -12.16 3.76
C ILE A 43 -0.13 -11.52 3.07
N GLY A 44 -1.22 -11.24 3.79
CA GLY A 44 -2.39 -10.57 3.25
C GLY A 44 -2.07 -9.18 2.69
N GLN A 45 -1.26 -8.41 3.41
CA GLN A 45 -0.81 -7.09 2.96
C GLN A 45 0.04 -7.17 1.68
N LEU A 46 0.95 -8.15 1.59
CA LEU A 46 1.77 -8.37 0.39
C LEU A 46 0.92 -8.84 -0.79
N PHE A 47 -0.05 -9.72 -0.54
CA PHE A 47 -1.01 -10.16 -1.55
C PHE A 47 -1.80 -8.97 -2.12
N PHE A 48 -2.35 -8.12 -1.25
CA PHE A 48 -3.03 -6.89 -1.67
C PHE A 48 -2.11 -5.98 -2.51
N ALA A 49 -0.88 -5.75 -2.04
CA ALA A 49 0.10 -4.95 -2.78
C ALA A 49 0.49 -5.57 -4.14
N ALA A 50 0.53 -6.90 -4.24
CA ALA A 50 0.80 -7.61 -5.49
C ALA A 50 -0.37 -7.45 -6.48
N VAL A 51 -1.62 -7.63 -6.04
CA VAL A 51 -2.81 -7.41 -6.86
C VAL A 51 -2.85 -5.98 -7.40
N VAL A 52 -2.63 -5.00 -6.53
CA VAL A 52 -2.51 -3.58 -6.91
C VAL A 52 -1.40 -3.38 -7.94
N GLY A 53 -0.25 -4.04 -7.77
CA GLY A 53 0.86 -3.97 -8.73
C GLY A 53 0.51 -4.55 -10.10
N VAL A 54 -0.19 -5.69 -10.14
CA VAL A 54 -0.67 -6.33 -11.36
C VAL A 54 -1.63 -5.41 -12.12
N VAL A 55 -2.61 -4.83 -11.42
CA VAL A 55 -3.56 -3.88 -12.02
C VAL A 55 -2.81 -2.71 -12.69
N PHE A 56 -1.83 -2.12 -12.01
CA PHE A 56 -1.04 -1.03 -12.58
C PHE A 56 -0.20 -1.49 -13.79
N ALA A 57 0.34 -2.71 -13.75
CA ALA A 57 1.11 -3.28 -14.87
C ALA A 57 0.26 -3.42 -16.14
N TYR A 58 -1.03 -3.73 -16.03
CA TYR A 58 -1.95 -3.75 -17.16
C TYR A 58 -2.37 -2.34 -17.62
N LEU A 59 -2.53 -1.39 -16.69
CA LEU A 59 -2.87 0.00 -17.01
C LEU A 59 -1.72 0.75 -17.70
N LEU A 60 -0.48 0.44 -17.37
CA LEU A 60 0.68 1.20 -17.84
C LEU A 60 0.83 1.19 -19.38
N PRO A 61 0.80 0.03 -20.08
CA PRO A 61 0.86 -0.02 -21.55
C PRO A 61 -0.37 0.56 -22.25
N ALA A 62 -1.55 0.53 -21.60
CA ALA A 62 -2.78 1.11 -22.13
C ALA A 62 -2.75 2.65 -22.15
N THR A 63 -1.74 3.26 -21.54
CA THR A 63 -1.53 4.70 -21.54
C THR A 63 -0.18 5.05 -22.15
N THR A 64 0.01 6.32 -22.55
CA THR A 64 1.29 6.78 -23.10
C THR A 64 2.45 6.59 -22.11
N SER A 65 3.68 6.33 -22.58
CA SER A 65 4.86 6.21 -21.70
C SER A 65 5.29 7.53 -21.03
N ARG A 66 4.67 8.64 -21.43
CA ARG A 66 4.91 9.98 -20.88
C ARG A 66 4.43 10.05 -19.43
N TYR A 67 5.26 10.62 -18.56
CA TYR A 67 4.97 10.84 -17.14
C TYR A 67 4.64 9.57 -16.32
N TYR A 68 5.22 8.42 -16.69
CA TYR A 68 4.97 7.14 -16.00
C TYR A 68 5.19 7.17 -14.48
N LEU A 69 6.18 7.94 -13.97
CA LEU A 69 6.41 8.12 -12.53
C LEU A 69 5.25 8.86 -11.87
N PHE A 70 4.77 9.94 -12.49
CA PHE A 70 3.61 10.68 -11.99
C PHE A 70 2.35 9.82 -11.96
N LYS A 71 2.14 8.99 -13.00
CA LYS A 71 1.03 8.02 -13.02
C LYS A 71 1.13 7.02 -11.88
N GLY A 72 2.33 6.48 -11.63
CA GLY A 72 2.58 5.60 -10.49
C GLY A 72 2.29 6.28 -9.15
N TRP A 73 2.76 7.51 -8.98
CA TRP A 73 2.51 8.31 -7.78
C TRP A 73 1.01 8.53 -7.52
N VAL A 74 0.28 9.03 -8.52
CA VAL A 74 -1.19 9.23 -8.43
C VAL A 74 -1.90 7.91 -8.16
N TYR A 75 -1.51 6.84 -8.85
CA TYR A 75 -2.09 5.51 -8.64
C TYR A 75 -1.93 5.04 -7.20
N GLY A 76 -0.73 5.18 -6.63
CA GLY A 76 -0.48 4.84 -5.22
C GLY A 76 -1.39 5.61 -4.26
N LEU A 77 -1.54 6.92 -4.47
CA LEU A 77 -2.44 7.76 -3.67
C LEU A 77 -3.91 7.36 -3.81
N VAL A 78 -4.38 7.08 -5.04
CA VAL A 78 -5.76 6.65 -5.29
C VAL A 78 -6.05 5.32 -4.63
N VAL A 79 -5.14 4.35 -4.72
CA VAL A 79 -5.31 3.03 -4.09
C VAL A 79 -5.37 3.15 -2.57
N TRP A 80 -4.47 3.94 -1.97
CA TRP A 80 -4.50 4.19 -0.54
C TRP A 80 -5.81 4.88 -0.11
N PHE A 81 -6.17 5.98 -0.77
CA PHE A 81 -7.38 6.72 -0.42
C PHE A 81 -8.63 5.85 -0.58
N GLY A 82 -8.72 5.11 -1.69
CA GLY A 82 -9.83 4.20 -1.96
C GLY A 82 -9.92 3.06 -0.95
N SER A 83 -8.79 2.47 -0.53
CA SER A 83 -8.82 1.39 0.46
C SER A 83 -9.33 1.88 1.82
N TYR A 84 -8.94 3.08 2.24
CA TYR A 84 -9.45 3.67 3.47
C TYR A 84 -10.89 4.16 3.37
N ALA A 85 -11.30 4.71 2.21
CA ALA A 85 -12.70 5.06 1.95
C ALA A 85 -13.61 3.82 2.07
N ILE A 86 -13.19 2.67 1.53
CA ILE A 86 -13.91 1.40 1.69
C ILE A 86 -14.03 1.03 3.17
N THR A 87 -12.93 1.07 3.94
CA THR A 87 -13.00 0.74 5.38
C THR A 87 -13.94 1.66 6.17
N LEU A 88 -14.04 2.94 5.77
CA LEU A 88 -14.96 3.90 6.36
C LEU A 88 -16.42 3.58 6.00
N LEU A 89 -16.70 3.33 4.72
CA LEU A 89 -18.05 3.02 4.23
C LEU A 89 -18.64 1.76 4.89
N TYR A 90 -17.81 0.76 5.14
CA TYR A 90 -18.21 -0.49 5.79
C TYR A 90 -18.06 -0.47 7.32
N ASN A 91 -17.76 0.70 7.92
CA ASN A 91 -17.62 0.86 9.37
C ASN A 91 -16.69 -0.18 10.02
N VAL A 92 -15.49 -0.37 9.44
CA VAL A 92 -14.49 -1.30 9.99
C VAL A 92 -13.89 -0.68 11.27
N THR A 93 -14.59 -0.87 12.39
CA THR A 93 -14.35 -0.17 13.66
C THR A 93 -12.92 -0.27 14.21
N PRO A 94 -12.15 -1.37 14.04
CA PRO A 94 -10.77 -1.40 14.55
C PRO A 94 -9.78 -0.49 13.79
N LEU A 95 -10.20 0.04 12.63
CA LEU A 95 -9.40 0.91 11.75
C LEU A 95 -9.83 2.38 11.79
N ILE A 96 -10.87 2.71 12.56
CA ILE A 96 -11.47 4.05 12.65
C ILE A 96 -11.44 4.49 14.13
N PRO A 97 -11.07 5.75 14.45
CA PRO A 97 -10.70 6.83 13.54
C PRO A 97 -9.23 6.78 13.11
N ILE A 98 -8.95 7.27 11.91
CA ILE A 98 -7.59 7.46 11.41
C ILE A 98 -7.13 8.85 11.85
N LYS A 99 -6.04 8.91 12.62
CA LYS A 99 -5.45 10.17 13.06
C LYS A 99 -4.61 10.83 11.97
N ALA A 100 -4.44 12.15 12.06
CA ALA A 100 -3.76 12.96 11.05
C ALA A 100 -2.29 12.55 10.83
N ASP A 101 -1.61 12.11 11.89
CA ASP A 101 -0.25 11.55 11.85
C ASP A 101 -0.18 10.34 10.88
N THR A 102 -1.14 9.44 11.00
CA THR A 102 -1.25 8.20 10.22
C THR A 102 -1.63 8.52 8.78
N VAL A 103 -2.47 9.54 8.54
CA VAL A 103 -2.77 10.04 7.19
C VAL A 103 -1.49 10.53 6.51
N ILE A 104 -0.67 11.34 7.17
CA ILE A 104 0.59 11.85 6.60
C ILE A 104 1.55 10.69 6.29
N SER A 105 1.74 9.77 7.24
CA SER A 105 2.59 8.59 7.04
C SER A 105 2.13 7.74 5.85
N ASN A 106 0.81 7.60 5.69
CA ASN A 106 0.24 6.86 4.58
C ASN A 106 0.41 7.56 3.24
N ILE A 107 0.22 8.88 3.16
CA ILE A 107 0.47 9.65 1.94
C ILE A 107 1.93 9.48 1.48
N VAL A 108 2.88 9.59 2.41
CA VAL A 108 4.30 9.38 2.11
C VAL A 108 4.55 7.95 1.64
N THR A 109 4.03 6.96 2.35
CA THR A 109 4.25 5.55 2.00
C THR A 109 3.61 5.17 0.67
N ALA A 110 2.38 5.63 0.40
CA ALA A 110 1.67 5.44 -0.86
C ALA A 110 2.40 6.12 -2.02
N SER A 111 2.96 7.31 -1.77
CA SER A 111 3.77 8.03 -2.75
C SER A 111 5.03 7.24 -3.13
N VAL A 112 5.77 6.75 -2.13
CA VAL A 112 6.98 5.94 -2.35
C VAL A 112 6.63 4.63 -3.06
N TYR A 113 5.58 3.94 -2.61
CA TYR A 113 5.13 2.70 -3.24
C TYR A 113 4.78 2.91 -4.71
N GLY A 114 3.98 3.94 -5.03
CA GLY A 114 3.56 4.23 -6.39
C GLY A 114 4.73 4.58 -7.33
N LEU A 115 5.68 5.39 -6.85
CA LEU A 115 6.89 5.72 -7.60
C LEU A 115 7.78 4.48 -7.84
N MET A 116 7.98 3.66 -6.80
CA MET A 116 8.79 2.44 -6.89
C MET A 116 8.17 1.39 -7.78
N LEU A 117 6.83 1.25 -7.76
CA LEU A 117 6.09 0.37 -8.65
C LEU A 117 6.28 0.76 -10.11
N ALA A 118 6.08 2.04 -10.44
CA ALA A 118 6.26 2.53 -11.80
C ALA A 118 7.70 2.42 -12.30
N TRP A 119 8.68 2.72 -11.45
CA TRP A 119 10.09 2.55 -11.78
C TRP A 119 10.46 1.07 -12.02
N SER A 120 10.03 0.18 -11.13
CA SER A 120 10.31 -1.26 -11.22
C SER A 120 9.73 -1.87 -12.50
N LEU A 121 8.47 -1.55 -12.82
CA LEU A 121 7.81 -2.07 -14.02
C LEU A 121 8.40 -1.52 -15.31
N LYS A 122 8.80 -0.24 -15.32
CA LYS A 122 9.53 0.30 -16.47
C LYS A 122 10.87 -0.42 -16.66
N LYS A 123 11.61 -0.66 -15.58
CA LYS A 123 12.89 -1.38 -15.63
C LYS A 123 12.72 -2.83 -16.09
N LEU A 124 11.66 -3.52 -15.66
CA LEU A 124 11.36 -4.89 -16.06
C LEU A 124 10.89 -4.99 -17.52
N SER A 125 10.02 -4.08 -17.97
CA SER A 125 9.57 -4.03 -19.37
C SER A 125 10.69 -3.69 -20.35
N PHE A 126 11.68 -2.88 -19.97
CA PHE A 126 12.89 -2.70 -20.78
C PHE A 126 13.69 -3.99 -20.95
N ARG A 127 13.69 -4.89 -19.96
CA ARG A 127 14.39 -6.18 -20.06
C ARG A 127 13.66 -7.18 -20.95
N GLN A 128 12.33 -7.09 -21.06
CA GLN A 128 11.55 -7.98 -21.93
C GLN A 128 11.69 -7.66 -23.42
N LYS A 129 12.12 -6.45 -23.80
CA LYS A 129 12.35 -6.05 -25.20
C LYS A 129 13.72 -6.47 -25.77
N VAL A 130 14.53 -7.24 -25.03
CA VAL A 130 15.90 -7.64 -25.41
C VAL A 130 15.99 -9.10 -25.88
N ASN A 131 14.86 -9.79 -26.03
CA ASN A 131 14.79 -11.12 -26.65
C ASN A 131 14.08 -11.05 -28.00
#